data_AF-A0A3R9XQ61-F1
#
_entry.id   AF-A0A3R9XQ61-F1
#
_cell.length_a   1.000
_cell.length_b   1.000
_cell.length_c   1.000
_cell.angle_alpha   90.00
_cell.angle_beta   90.00
_cell.angle_gamma   90.00
#
_symmetry.space_group_name_H-M   'P 1'
#
loop_
_entity.id
_entity.type
_entity.pdbx_description
1 polymer ?
#
loop_
_entity_poly.entity_id
_entity_poly.type
_entity_poly.pdbx_seq_one_letter_code
_entity_poly.pdbx_strand_id
1 'polypeptide(L)'
;MLAATLVLGGAGAQTSRYPRTAAKALLAATLVLGGAGALTSPAAAAPARGDVPDGRSAVAAPPPAAQAARSTKVEFDNRTAIGMQRIQSELQHGCWTSLVPEYISGHQMRSWESESCGMMTGTEGRASFSVPGGEVAVHWNNPYVGSNSYHCTAPSGYRCVKDSSTGGGDNATVRFHLSGGPAPAAKSGTVKPAAAQAARSTHVTFNNHTDRLMARTDARLSWGVWTANQYPPEAIPPGNTRSWQSESEGFATGTQGEATYVLQGVGDVRIKWNNPYVGSNSYECTAPAGYRCQRSGGSGDNASPVFTLS
;
A
#
# COMPACT_ATOMS: atom_id res chain seq x y z
N MET A 1 44.24 40.37 38.67
CA MET A 1 43.46 40.96 39.79
C MET A 1 42.00 40.88 39.38
N LEU A 2 41.28 39.84 39.84
CA LEU A 2 40.27 39.86 40.93
C LEU A 2 39.09 40.80 40.61
N ALA A 3 37.80 40.42 40.69
CA ALA A 3 37.16 39.29 41.36
C ALA A 3 35.77 38.98 40.75
N ALA A 4 35.30 37.76 41.05
CA ALA A 4 33.99 37.21 40.75
C ALA A 4 32.87 37.76 41.66
N THR A 5 31.61 37.67 41.23
CA THR A 5 30.47 37.47 42.14
C THR A 5 29.41 36.59 41.48
N LEU A 6 29.00 35.61 42.27
CA LEU A 6 28.10 34.48 42.05
C LEU A 6 26.69 34.87 42.51
N VAL A 7 25.62 34.46 41.81
CA VAL A 7 24.28 34.33 42.41
C VAL A 7 23.63 33.02 41.95
N LEU A 8 23.24 32.24 42.94
CA LEU A 8 22.52 30.96 42.90
C LEU A 8 21.00 31.18 43.02
N GLY A 9 20.23 30.25 42.46
CA GLY A 9 18.81 30.00 42.77
C GLY A 9 18.08 29.47 41.53
N GLY A 10 17.33 28.38 41.53
CA GLY A 10 16.91 27.43 42.55
C GLY A 10 16.07 26.36 41.84
N ALA A 11 16.13 25.12 42.34
CA ALA A 11 15.52 23.94 41.75
C ALA A 11 13.98 23.96 41.74
N GLY A 12 13.40 23.39 40.69
CA GLY A 12 11.97 23.11 40.58
C GLY A 12 11.69 22.07 39.49
N ALA A 13 11.97 20.80 39.78
CA ALA A 13 11.57 19.69 38.94
C ALA A 13 10.08 19.39 39.14
N GLN A 14 9.27 19.55 38.09
CA GLN A 14 7.93 18.95 38.03
C GLN A 14 7.85 18.00 36.84
N THR A 15 7.95 16.71 37.16
CA THR A 15 7.64 15.60 36.26
C THR A 15 6.12 15.51 36.09
N SER A 16 5.59 15.95 34.96
CA SER A 16 4.22 15.62 34.57
C SER A 16 4.21 14.35 33.72
N ARG A 17 3.86 13.24 34.35
CA ARG A 17 3.50 11.98 33.71
C ARG A 17 2.03 12.07 33.32
N TYR A 18 1.71 12.08 32.03
CA TYR A 18 0.36 11.77 31.56
C TYR A 18 0.29 10.31 31.08
N PRO A 19 -0.66 9.52 31.60
CA PRO A 19 -0.76 8.10 31.31
C PRO A 19 -1.38 7.83 29.93
N ARG A 20 -0.86 6.80 29.28
CA ARG A 20 -1.49 6.10 28.15
C ARG A 20 -2.68 5.30 28.69
N THR A 21 -3.91 5.67 28.32
CA THR A 21 -5.07 4.78 28.44
C THR A 21 -5.44 4.26 27.05
N ALA A 22 -4.95 3.06 26.76
CA ALA A 22 -5.53 2.19 25.74
C ALA A 22 -6.73 1.46 26.39
N ALA A 23 -7.94 1.78 25.95
CA ALA A 23 -9.14 1.05 26.34
C ALA A 23 -9.14 -0.32 25.65
N LYS A 24 -8.83 -1.37 26.41
CA LYS A 24 -9.12 -2.76 26.04
C LYS A 24 -10.51 -3.09 26.58
N ALA A 25 -11.47 -3.31 25.69
CA ALA A 25 -12.74 -3.92 26.04
C ALA A 25 -12.53 -5.43 26.24
N LEU A 26 -12.60 -5.90 27.49
CA LEU A 26 -12.82 -7.31 27.81
C LEU A 26 -14.33 -7.55 27.84
N LEU A 27 -14.85 -8.39 26.94
CA LEU A 27 -16.13 -9.07 27.18
C LEU A 27 -15.84 -10.37 27.92
N ALA A 28 -16.30 -10.41 29.18
CA ALA A 28 -16.41 -11.63 29.96
C ALA A 28 -17.68 -12.38 29.54
N ALA A 29 -17.53 -13.62 29.08
CA ALA A 29 -18.64 -14.57 28.95
C ALA A 29 -18.59 -15.52 30.15
N THR A 30 -19.53 -15.33 31.08
CA THR A 30 -19.85 -16.25 32.17
C THR A 30 -20.48 -17.53 31.61
N LEU A 31 -19.80 -18.66 31.78
CA LEU A 31 -20.39 -19.99 31.62
C LEU A 31 -20.98 -20.45 32.95
N VAL A 32 -22.29 -20.71 32.98
CA VAL A 32 -22.97 -21.34 34.11
C VAL A 32 -22.86 -22.86 33.97
N LEU A 33 -22.23 -23.49 34.96
CA LEU A 33 -22.21 -24.93 35.20
C LEU A 33 -23.54 -25.37 35.81
N GLY A 34 -24.21 -26.35 35.18
CA GLY A 34 -25.25 -27.18 35.77
C GLY A 34 -24.89 -28.64 35.55
N GLY A 35 -24.59 -29.36 36.63
CA GLY A 35 -24.17 -30.77 36.61
C GLY A 35 -25.32 -31.77 36.76
N ALA A 36 -25.00 -33.05 36.62
CA ALA A 36 -25.28 -34.14 37.58
C ALA A 36 -25.15 -35.54 36.94
N GLY A 37 -24.51 -36.45 37.67
CA GLY A 37 -24.61 -37.92 37.53
C GLY A 37 -23.66 -38.56 36.51
N ALA A 38 -22.97 -39.67 36.77
CA ALA A 38 -23.05 -40.63 37.87
C ALA A 38 -21.71 -41.38 38.04
N LEU A 39 -21.57 -41.94 39.25
CA LEU A 39 -20.46 -42.67 39.83
C LEU A 39 -20.20 -44.02 39.13
N THR A 40 -18.93 -44.38 38.94
CA THR A 40 -18.38 -45.71 39.28
C THR A 40 -16.85 -45.63 39.41
N SER A 41 -16.32 -46.10 40.53
CA SER A 41 -14.93 -46.56 40.74
C SER A 41 -15.00 -48.04 41.18
N PRO A 42 -13.91 -48.78 41.43
CA PRO A 42 -12.48 -48.57 41.14
C PRO A 42 -11.81 -49.79 40.47
N ALA A 43 -10.56 -49.65 39.99
CA ALA A 43 -9.62 -50.77 39.96
C ALA A 43 -8.20 -50.24 40.17
N ALA A 44 -7.65 -50.58 41.33
CA ALA A 44 -6.29 -50.30 41.74
C ALA A 44 -5.29 -51.21 41.01
N ALA A 45 -4.19 -50.64 40.52
CA ALA A 45 -2.98 -51.37 40.22
C ALA A 45 -1.78 -50.60 40.82
N ALA A 46 -0.93 -51.37 41.50
CA ALA A 46 0.18 -50.94 42.35
C ALA A 46 1.30 -50.18 41.60
N PRO A 47 2.19 -49.45 42.30
CA PRO A 47 3.25 -48.66 41.68
C PRO A 47 4.44 -49.54 41.31
N ALA A 48 4.85 -49.51 40.04
CA ALA A 48 6.15 -49.99 39.63
C ALA A 48 7.18 -48.86 39.76
N ARG A 49 8.21 -49.11 40.57
CA ARG A 49 9.46 -48.37 40.58
C ARG A 49 10.18 -48.59 39.24
N GLY A 50 10.68 -47.53 38.62
CA GLY A 50 11.61 -47.65 37.50
C GLY A 50 11.80 -46.34 36.74
N ASP A 51 13.00 -45.80 36.87
CA ASP A 51 13.70 -44.93 35.92
C ASP A 51 13.25 -43.46 35.79
N VAL A 52 14.11 -42.62 36.37
CA VAL A 52 14.24 -41.18 36.11
C VAL A 52 14.71 -41.01 34.66
N PRO A 53 13.91 -40.38 33.76
CA PRO A 53 14.42 -39.91 32.49
C PRO A 53 15.05 -38.53 32.71
N ASP A 54 16.28 -38.39 32.22
CA ASP A 54 17.06 -37.16 32.22
C ASP A 54 16.23 -35.94 31.79
N GLY A 55 16.32 -34.90 32.63
CA GLY A 55 15.72 -33.58 32.42
C GLY A 55 16.34 -32.84 31.25
N ARG A 56 16.06 -33.28 30.02
CA ARG A 56 16.10 -32.41 28.84
C ARG A 56 14.70 -31.86 28.61
N SER A 57 14.50 -30.63 29.06
CA SER A 57 13.34 -29.83 28.66
C SER A 57 13.25 -29.84 27.14
N ALA A 58 12.28 -30.57 26.61
CA ALA A 58 11.86 -30.41 25.24
C ALA A 58 11.33 -28.97 25.14
N VAL A 59 12.11 -28.09 24.50
CA VAL A 59 11.60 -26.82 24.03
C VAL A 59 10.46 -27.18 23.10
N ALA A 60 9.23 -26.98 23.56
CA ALA A 60 8.04 -27.19 22.75
C ALA A 60 8.26 -26.41 21.45
N ALA A 61 8.19 -27.12 20.32
CA ALA A 61 8.18 -26.47 19.02
C ALA A 61 7.11 -25.35 19.07
N PRO A 62 7.41 -24.15 18.54
CA PRO A 62 6.40 -23.10 18.46
C PRO A 62 5.15 -23.70 17.80
N PRO A 63 3.94 -23.38 18.30
CA PRO A 63 2.72 -23.83 17.65
C PRO A 63 2.82 -23.47 16.16
N PRO A 64 2.44 -24.39 15.25
CA PRO A 64 2.40 -24.06 13.83
C PRO A 64 1.65 -22.75 13.67
N ALA A 65 2.25 -21.80 12.95
CA ALA A 65 1.63 -20.52 12.67
C ALA A 65 0.18 -20.80 12.22
N ALA A 66 -0.79 -20.27 12.97
CA ALA A 66 -2.19 -20.55 12.71
C ALA A 66 -2.50 -20.18 11.26
N GLN A 67 -2.75 -21.20 10.44
CA GLN A 67 -3.05 -21.01 9.03
C GLN A 67 -4.36 -20.20 8.96
N ALA A 68 -4.36 -19.11 8.19
CA ALA A 68 -5.54 -18.28 8.05
C ALA A 68 -6.75 -19.12 7.61
N ALA A 69 -7.92 -18.86 8.19
CA ALA A 69 -9.14 -19.59 7.86
C ALA A 69 -9.60 -19.34 6.42
N ARG A 70 -9.24 -18.19 5.85
CA ARG A 70 -9.50 -17.80 4.47
C ARG A 70 -8.24 -17.18 3.87
N SER A 71 -7.90 -17.52 2.63
CA SER A 71 -6.88 -16.80 1.85
C SER A 71 -7.31 -16.58 0.41
N THR A 72 -6.81 -15.52 -0.21
CA THR A 72 -7.00 -15.25 -1.63
C THR A 72 -5.68 -14.86 -2.25
N LYS A 73 -5.16 -15.73 -3.12
CA LYS A 73 -4.09 -15.39 -4.06
C LYS A 73 -4.71 -14.87 -5.35
N VAL A 74 -4.34 -13.66 -5.73
CA VAL A 74 -4.69 -13.09 -7.03
C VAL A 74 -3.53 -13.30 -7.99
N GLU A 75 -3.80 -13.90 -9.14
CA GLU A 75 -2.87 -13.98 -10.28
C GLU A 75 -3.38 -13.06 -11.39
N PHE A 76 -2.59 -12.06 -11.76
CA PHE A 76 -2.94 -11.10 -12.80
C PHE A 76 -1.99 -11.24 -13.97
N ASP A 77 -2.53 -11.63 -15.12
CA ASP A 77 -1.81 -11.82 -16.37
C ASP A 77 -2.08 -10.61 -17.29
N ASN A 78 -1.08 -9.72 -17.37
CA ASN A 78 -1.12 -8.60 -18.30
C ASN A 78 -0.69 -9.08 -19.69
N ARG A 79 -1.66 -9.42 -20.55
CA ARG A 79 -1.39 -9.84 -21.93
C ARG A 79 -1.24 -8.68 -22.90
N THR A 80 -1.37 -7.44 -22.42
CA THR A 80 -1.14 -6.25 -23.23
C THR A 80 0.37 -6.02 -23.40
N ALA A 81 0.74 -5.23 -24.41
CA ALA A 81 2.12 -4.83 -24.61
C ALA A 81 2.58 -3.69 -23.69
N ILE A 82 1.64 -3.06 -22.99
CA ILE A 82 1.89 -1.92 -22.11
C ILE A 82 2.00 -2.42 -20.68
N GLY A 83 3.00 -1.92 -19.94
CA GLY A 83 3.04 -2.20 -18.51
C GLY A 83 2.09 -1.28 -17.75
N MET A 84 1.69 -1.72 -16.57
CA MET A 84 0.73 -1.01 -15.74
C MET A 84 1.33 -0.71 -14.39
N GLN A 85 1.05 0.48 -13.91
CA GLN A 85 1.58 1.00 -12.65
C GLN A 85 0.47 1.04 -11.61
N ARG A 86 0.70 0.51 -10.42
CA ARG A 86 -0.30 0.44 -9.35
C ARG A 86 -0.64 1.85 -8.83
N ILE A 87 -1.93 2.19 -8.87
CA ILE A 87 -2.49 3.44 -8.35
C ILE A 87 -2.77 3.32 -6.85
N GLN A 88 -3.47 2.26 -6.46
CA GLN A 88 -3.82 1.98 -5.06
C GLN A 88 -3.98 0.48 -4.83
N SER A 89 -3.79 0.07 -3.57
CA SER A 89 -4.14 -1.25 -3.08
C SER A 89 -4.59 -1.15 -1.63
N GLU A 90 -5.76 -1.70 -1.33
CA GLU A 90 -6.37 -1.66 0.00
C GLU A 90 -7.04 -2.99 0.35
N LEU A 91 -7.19 -3.25 1.64
CA LEU A 91 -8.00 -4.34 2.18
C LEU A 91 -9.12 -3.75 3.03
N GLN A 92 -10.36 -4.09 2.71
CA GLN A 92 -11.50 -3.86 3.59
C GLN A 92 -11.46 -4.86 4.76
N HIS A 93 -11.00 -6.09 4.49
CA HIS A 93 -10.86 -7.15 5.48
C HIS A 93 -9.60 -8.01 5.25
N GLY A 94 -9.03 -8.50 6.35
CA GLY A 94 -7.86 -9.36 6.33
C GLY A 94 -6.54 -8.60 6.39
N CYS A 95 -5.47 -9.31 6.10
CA CYS A 95 -4.10 -8.85 6.14
C CYS A 95 -3.39 -9.26 4.85
N TRP A 96 -2.40 -8.48 4.42
CA TRP A 96 -1.57 -8.83 3.27
C TRP A 96 -0.60 -9.95 3.65
N THR A 97 -0.61 -11.04 2.89
CA THR A 97 0.44 -12.06 2.89
C THR A 97 1.54 -11.69 1.91
N SER A 98 1.16 -11.15 0.74
CA SER A 98 2.08 -10.52 -0.21
C SER A 98 1.44 -9.29 -0.86
N LEU A 99 2.19 -8.19 -0.91
CA LEU A 99 1.69 -6.91 -1.41
C LEU A 99 1.46 -6.93 -2.92
N VAL A 100 0.51 -6.12 -3.36
CA VAL A 100 0.27 -5.85 -4.79
C VAL A 100 1.55 -5.26 -5.40
N PRO A 101 2.06 -5.80 -6.52
CA PRO A 101 3.24 -5.25 -7.16
C PRO A 101 3.03 -3.81 -7.62
N GLU A 102 4.05 -2.98 -7.46
CA GLU A 102 4.01 -1.58 -7.91
C GLU A 102 3.91 -1.44 -9.43
N TYR A 103 4.47 -2.41 -10.17
CA TYR A 103 4.45 -2.43 -11.62
C TYR A 103 4.28 -3.85 -12.17
N ILE A 104 3.46 -3.99 -13.21
CA ILE A 104 3.25 -5.23 -13.95
C ILE A 104 3.59 -4.95 -15.41
N SER A 105 4.73 -5.45 -15.89
CA SER A 105 5.14 -5.23 -17.28
C SER A 105 4.15 -5.87 -18.26
N GLY A 106 4.14 -5.40 -19.51
CA GLY A 106 3.43 -6.06 -20.60
C GLY A 106 3.90 -7.51 -20.77
N HIS A 107 2.97 -8.38 -21.11
CA HIS A 107 3.18 -9.83 -21.25
C HIS A 107 3.77 -10.53 -20.00
N GLN A 108 3.48 -10.01 -18.81
CA GLN A 108 3.88 -10.62 -17.55
C GLN A 108 2.67 -11.00 -16.70
N MET A 109 2.81 -12.13 -16.01
CA MET A 109 1.93 -12.52 -14.92
C MET A 109 2.58 -12.17 -13.59
N ARG A 110 1.79 -11.59 -12.67
CA ARG A 110 2.21 -11.30 -11.29
C ARG A 110 1.15 -11.76 -10.31
N SER A 111 1.53 -11.91 -9.04
CA SER A 111 0.60 -12.30 -8.00
C SER A 111 0.77 -11.49 -6.72
N TRP A 112 -0.31 -11.42 -5.96
CA TRP A 112 -0.36 -10.92 -4.59
C TRP A 112 -1.37 -11.74 -3.79
N GLU A 113 -1.34 -11.62 -2.48
CA GLU A 113 -2.12 -12.48 -1.60
C GLU A 113 -2.54 -11.76 -0.33
N SER A 114 -3.79 -12.00 0.08
CA SER A 114 -4.32 -11.56 1.36
C SER A 114 -5.00 -12.72 2.09
N GLU A 115 -5.05 -12.64 3.40
CA GLU A 115 -5.56 -13.69 4.27
C GLU A 115 -6.40 -13.13 5.42
N SER A 116 -7.30 -13.94 5.97
CA SER A 116 -8.07 -13.57 7.16
C SER A 116 -7.17 -13.52 8.39
N CYS A 117 -7.13 -12.38 9.07
CA CYS A 117 -6.40 -12.20 10.33
C CYS A 117 -7.31 -11.76 11.50
N GLY A 118 -8.64 -11.77 11.28
CA GLY A 118 -9.65 -11.49 12.30
C GLY A 118 -10.52 -12.72 12.64
N MET A 119 -11.16 -12.67 13.80
CA MET A 119 -12.08 -13.72 14.25
C MET A 119 -13.34 -13.71 13.38
N MET A 120 -13.64 -14.84 12.74
CA MET A 120 -14.82 -15.00 11.87
C MET A 120 -14.88 -13.98 10.70
N THR A 121 -13.74 -13.52 10.22
CA THR A 121 -13.63 -12.61 9.07
C THR A 121 -13.10 -13.32 7.83
N GLY A 122 -13.48 -12.84 6.66
CA GLY A 122 -12.87 -13.21 5.38
C GLY A 122 -11.64 -12.37 5.05
N THR A 123 -11.27 -12.37 3.78
CA THR A 123 -10.37 -11.38 3.20
C THR A 123 -11.01 -10.72 1.99
N GLU A 124 -10.92 -9.38 1.94
CA GLU A 124 -11.50 -8.57 0.88
C GLU A 124 -10.57 -7.41 0.57
N GLY A 125 -10.36 -7.17 -0.72
CA GLY A 125 -9.46 -6.12 -1.17
C GLY A 125 -9.75 -5.62 -2.58
N ARG A 126 -9.10 -4.49 -2.88
CA ARG A 126 -9.09 -3.88 -4.19
C ARG A 126 -7.67 -3.47 -4.55
N ALA A 127 -7.30 -3.69 -5.81
CA ALA A 127 -6.09 -3.18 -6.43
C ALA A 127 -6.44 -2.48 -7.73
N SER A 128 -5.75 -1.39 -8.04
CA SER A 128 -5.93 -0.72 -9.33
C SER A 128 -4.63 -0.29 -9.96
N PHE A 129 -4.62 -0.24 -11.28
CA PHE A 129 -3.46 0.02 -12.11
C PHE A 129 -3.80 1.03 -13.19
N SER A 130 -2.91 1.98 -13.40
CA SER A 130 -2.97 2.94 -14.49
C SER A 130 -2.61 2.27 -15.81
N VAL A 131 -3.42 2.53 -16.83
CA VAL A 131 -3.16 2.21 -18.24
C VAL A 131 -3.47 3.44 -19.10
N PRO A 132 -2.95 3.53 -20.33
CA PRO A 132 -3.40 4.55 -21.28
C PRO A 132 -4.94 4.60 -21.38
N GLY A 133 -5.52 5.78 -21.18
CA GLY A 133 -6.97 5.97 -21.28
C GLY A 133 -7.79 5.59 -20.03
N GLY A 134 -7.16 5.20 -18.91
CA GLY A 134 -7.86 5.09 -17.63
C GLY A 134 -7.25 4.09 -16.63
N GLU A 135 -8.12 3.42 -15.88
CA GLU A 135 -7.76 2.53 -14.76
C GLU A 135 -8.30 1.11 -14.97
N VAL A 136 -7.44 0.12 -14.72
CA VAL A 136 -7.84 -1.27 -14.53
C VAL A 136 -7.95 -1.53 -13.04
N ALA A 137 -9.12 -1.98 -12.57
CA ALA A 137 -9.33 -2.28 -11.16
C ALA A 137 -9.75 -3.74 -10.96
N VAL A 138 -9.16 -4.37 -9.95
CA VAL A 138 -9.40 -5.76 -9.54
C VAL A 138 -9.92 -5.72 -8.11
N HIS A 139 -11.05 -6.38 -7.87
CA HIS A 139 -11.63 -6.58 -6.55
C HIS A 139 -11.81 -8.08 -6.30
N TRP A 140 -11.53 -8.48 -5.06
CA TRP A 140 -11.74 -9.85 -4.58
C TRP A 140 -12.36 -9.83 -3.20
N ASN A 141 -13.25 -10.77 -2.95
CA ASN A 141 -13.84 -11.04 -1.65
C ASN A 141 -13.97 -12.55 -1.45
N ASN A 142 -13.31 -13.06 -0.41
CA ASN A 142 -13.44 -14.42 0.09
C ASN A 142 -13.97 -14.33 1.53
N PRO A 143 -15.29 -14.33 1.71
CA PRO A 143 -15.92 -14.08 2.99
C PRO A 143 -15.74 -15.28 3.94
N TYR A 144 -15.90 -15.05 5.25
CA TYR A 144 -15.87 -16.15 6.23
C TYR A 144 -17.00 -17.17 6.00
N VAL A 145 -18.17 -16.69 5.58
CA VAL A 145 -19.34 -17.48 5.18
C VAL A 145 -19.92 -16.87 3.91
N GLY A 146 -20.24 -17.72 2.93
CA GLY A 146 -20.83 -17.30 1.67
C GLY A 146 -20.00 -17.74 0.47
N SER A 147 -20.31 -17.18 -0.69
CA SER A 147 -19.57 -17.45 -1.93
C SER A 147 -18.53 -16.36 -2.20
N ASN A 148 -17.40 -16.77 -2.76
CA ASN A 148 -16.39 -15.83 -3.22
C ASN A 148 -16.94 -14.96 -4.35
N SER A 149 -16.52 -13.70 -4.39
CA SER A 149 -16.86 -12.78 -5.47
C SER A 149 -15.62 -12.05 -5.97
N TYR A 150 -15.60 -11.82 -7.28
CA TYR A 150 -14.45 -11.27 -7.99
C TYR A 150 -14.94 -10.36 -9.09
N HIS A 151 -14.30 -9.20 -9.22
CA HIS A 151 -14.65 -8.24 -10.26
C HIS A 151 -13.40 -7.64 -10.88
N CYS A 152 -13.45 -7.40 -12.19
CA CYS A 152 -12.42 -6.64 -12.87
C CYS A 152 -13.03 -5.64 -13.84
N THR A 153 -12.62 -4.38 -13.74
CA THR A 153 -12.99 -3.30 -14.67
C THR A 153 -11.78 -2.86 -15.46
N ALA A 154 -12.00 -2.40 -16.68
CA ALA A 154 -10.97 -1.82 -17.53
C ALA A 154 -11.56 -0.65 -18.34
N PRO A 155 -10.76 0.34 -18.76
CA PRO A 155 -11.24 1.44 -19.57
C PRO A 155 -11.50 0.97 -21.01
N SER A 156 -12.11 1.84 -21.82
CA SER A 156 -12.41 1.55 -23.22
C SER A 156 -11.15 1.12 -23.99
N GLY A 157 -11.31 0.14 -24.88
CA GLY A 157 -10.22 -0.48 -25.63
C GLY A 157 -9.48 -1.59 -24.87
N TYR A 158 -9.65 -1.70 -23.56
CA TYR A 158 -9.14 -2.81 -22.76
C TYR A 158 -10.26 -3.78 -22.40
N ARG A 159 -9.88 -5.03 -22.16
CA ARG A 159 -10.78 -6.07 -21.66
C ARG A 159 -10.10 -6.81 -20.52
N CYS A 160 -10.62 -6.64 -19.31
CA CYS A 160 -10.22 -7.43 -18.15
C CYS A 160 -11.25 -8.52 -17.86
N VAL A 161 -10.78 -9.74 -17.67
CA VAL A 161 -11.64 -10.92 -17.45
C VAL A 161 -11.09 -11.78 -16.34
N LYS A 162 -11.98 -12.20 -15.44
CA LYS A 162 -11.71 -13.27 -14.47
C LYS A 162 -11.86 -14.63 -15.15
N ASP A 163 -10.88 -15.52 -14.97
CA ASP A 163 -10.96 -16.91 -15.42
C ASP A 163 -12.05 -17.64 -14.62
N SER A 164 -13.13 -18.05 -15.29
CA SER A 164 -14.29 -18.68 -14.66
C SER A 164 -13.93 -19.96 -13.90
N SER A 165 -12.86 -20.65 -14.28
CA SER A 165 -12.41 -21.91 -13.65
C SER A 165 -11.64 -21.73 -12.33
N THR A 166 -11.33 -20.49 -11.94
CA THR A 166 -10.52 -20.17 -10.75
C THR A 166 -11.33 -19.52 -9.62
N GLY A 167 -10.77 -19.38 -8.43
CA GLY A 167 -11.37 -18.62 -7.31
C GLY A 167 -12.36 -19.41 -6.44
N GLY A 168 -12.35 -20.73 -6.48
CA GLY A 168 -13.16 -21.56 -5.57
C GLY A 168 -12.46 -21.86 -4.24
N GLY A 169 -13.25 -22.22 -3.23
CA GLY A 169 -12.77 -22.73 -1.93
C GLY A 169 -12.33 -21.65 -0.94
N ASP A 170 -11.88 -22.12 0.22
CA ASP A 170 -11.54 -21.29 1.38
C ASP A 170 -10.17 -20.62 1.22
N ASN A 171 -9.24 -21.29 0.54
CA ASN A 171 -7.91 -20.78 0.16
C ASN A 171 -7.88 -20.66 -1.37
N ALA A 172 -8.47 -19.58 -1.86
CA ALA A 172 -8.77 -19.42 -3.27
C ALA A 172 -7.57 -18.86 -4.04
N THR A 173 -7.29 -19.41 -5.22
CA THR A 173 -6.48 -18.72 -6.24
C THR A 173 -7.40 -18.25 -7.34
N VAL A 174 -7.49 -16.93 -7.56
CA VAL A 174 -8.27 -16.33 -8.64
C VAL A 174 -7.33 -15.76 -9.70
N ARG A 175 -7.64 -16.02 -10.97
CA ARG A 175 -6.85 -15.50 -12.10
C ARG A 175 -7.64 -14.46 -12.90
N PHE A 176 -6.98 -13.36 -13.22
CA PHE A 176 -7.48 -12.33 -14.13
C PHE A 176 -6.52 -12.17 -15.31
N HIS A 177 -7.08 -11.82 -16.47
CA HIS A 177 -6.33 -11.51 -17.67
C HIS A 177 -6.76 -10.15 -18.22
N LEU A 178 -5.78 -9.29 -18.50
CA LEU A 178 -5.99 -8.06 -19.25
C LEU A 178 -5.55 -8.24 -20.69
N SER A 179 -6.38 -7.81 -21.63
CA SER A 179 -6.11 -7.85 -23.08
C SER A 179 -6.61 -6.58 -23.76
N GLY A 180 -6.25 -6.40 -25.03
CA GLY A 180 -6.57 -5.19 -25.79
C GLY A 180 -5.55 -4.08 -25.53
N GLY A 181 -6.07 -2.85 -25.42
CA GLY A 181 -5.29 -1.62 -25.36
C GLY A 181 -4.91 -1.10 -26.74
N PRO A 182 -4.40 0.15 -26.82
CA PRO A 182 -3.83 0.66 -28.06
C PRO A 182 -2.74 -0.30 -28.53
N ALA A 183 -2.78 -0.67 -29.81
CA ALA A 183 -1.76 -1.52 -30.40
C ALA A 183 -0.39 -0.90 -30.10
N PRO A 184 0.59 -1.69 -29.59
CA PRO A 184 1.94 -1.17 -29.49
C PRO A 184 2.33 -0.72 -30.90
N ALA A 185 2.74 0.54 -31.04
CA ALA A 185 3.35 0.99 -32.29
C ALA A 185 4.44 -0.03 -32.62
N ALA A 186 4.27 -0.76 -33.73
CA ALA A 186 5.20 -1.78 -34.14
C ALA A 186 6.60 -1.16 -34.12
N LYS A 187 7.56 -1.84 -33.49
CA LYS A 187 8.98 -1.50 -33.61
C LYS A 187 9.42 -1.79 -35.04
N SER A 188 8.93 -1.02 -36.01
CA SER A 188 9.59 -0.87 -37.29
C SER A 188 10.93 -0.20 -37.00
N GLY A 189 12.01 -0.80 -37.51
CA GLY A 189 13.37 -0.26 -37.49
C GLY A 189 13.51 0.99 -38.37
N THR A 190 12.61 1.94 -38.21
CA THR A 190 12.58 3.26 -38.82
C THR A 190 12.64 4.24 -37.67
N VAL A 191 13.56 5.21 -37.77
CA VAL A 191 13.79 6.34 -36.87
C VAL A 191 12.56 6.63 -36.02
N LYS A 192 12.69 6.47 -34.70
CA LYS A 192 11.72 6.91 -33.68
C LYS A 192 11.07 8.20 -34.20
N PRO A 193 9.80 8.18 -34.66
CA PRO A 193 9.08 9.43 -34.84
C PRO A 193 9.19 10.09 -33.48
N ALA A 194 9.69 11.33 -33.43
CA ALA A 194 9.75 12.07 -32.19
C ALA A 194 8.36 11.91 -31.55
N ALA A 195 8.29 11.19 -30.42
CA ALA A 195 7.04 11.02 -29.69
C ALA A 195 6.49 12.42 -29.58
N ALA A 196 5.30 12.67 -30.15
CA ALA A 196 4.73 14.01 -30.20
C ALA A 196 4.78 14.52 -28.76
N GLN A 197 5.74 15.42 -28.53
CA GLN A 197 6.12 15.77 -27.18
C GLN A 197 4.89 16.46 -26.60
N ALA A 198 4.41 15.97 -25.46
CA ALA A 198 3.24 16.55 -24.83
C ALA A 198 3.44 18.08 -24.77
N ALA A 199 2.41 18.84 -25.18
CA ALA A 199 2.52 20.30 -25.22
C ALA A 199 2.90 20.86 -23.85
N ARG A 200 2.50 20.17 -22.77
CA ARG A 200 2.92 20.42 -21.39
C ARG A 200 3.32 19.11 -20.71
N SER A 201 4.36 19.17 -19.87
CA SER A 201 4.69 18.07 -18.95
C SER A 201 5.19 18.59 -17.60
N THR A 202 5.04 17.81 -16.54
CA THR A 202 5.58 18.12 -15.22
C THR A 202 6.28 16.91 -14.66
N HIS A 203 7.61 16.97 -14.59
CA HIS A 203 8.47 15.95 -13.98
C HIS A 203 8.81 16.36 -12.55
N VAL A 204 8.06 15.83 -11.59
CA VAL A 204 8.30 16.10 -10.17
C VAL A 204 9.45 15.24 -9.67
N THR A 205 10.44 15.88 -9.04
CA THR A 205 11.43 15.20 -8.20
C THR A 205 11.16 15.52 -6.74
N PHE A 206 11.12 14.52 -5.89
CA PHE A 206 10.88 14.66 -4.46
C PHE A 206 12.02 14.06 -3.64
N ASN A 207 12.62 14.87 -2.78
CA ASN A 207 13.67 14.50 -1.85
C ASN A 207 13.10 14.39 -0.44
N ASN A 208 13.08 13.18 0.12
CA ASN A 208 12.77 12.98 1.51
C ASN A 208 14.07 13.07 2.35
N HIS A 209 14.40 14.26 2.86
CA HIS A 209 15.55 14.46 3.76
C HIS A 209 15.20 14.24 5.24
N THR A 210 14.02 13.70 5.53
CA THR A 210 13.64 13.31 6.89
C THR A 210 14.22 11.93 7.24
N ASP A 211 14.10 11.56 8.51
CA ASP A 211 14.40 10.24 9.05
C ASP A 211 13.22 9.25 8.97
N ARG A 212 12.13 9.61 8.28
CA ARG A 212 10.87 8.85 8.26
C ARG A 212 10.48 8.38 6.88
N LEU A 213 9.87 7.20 6.83
CA LEU A 213 9.25 6.69 5.61
C LEU A 213 8.04 7.55 5.24
N MET A 214 7.94 7.90 3.97
CA MET A 214 6.71 8.43 3.39
C MET A 214 6.00 7.32 2.62
N ALA A 215 4.74 7.07 2.96
CA ALA A 215 3.88 6.12 2.25
C ALA A 215 2.76 6.87 1.53
N ARG A 216 2.62 6.67 0.23
CA ARG A 216 1.61 7.30 -0.63
C ARG A 216 0.23 6.86 -0.17
N THR A 217 -0.64 7.81 0.10
CA THR A 217 -2.04 7.57 0.45
C THR A 217 -2.99 7.88 -0.69
N ASP A 218 -2.64 8.86 -1.54
CA ASP A 218 -3.43 9.22 -2.72
C ASP A 218 -2.51 9.79 -3.81
N ALA A 219 -2.92 9.63 -5.06
CA ALA A 219 -2.35 10.36 -6.18
C ALA A 219 -3.37 10.45 -7.31
N ARG A 220 -3.55 11.65 -7.86
CA ARG A 220 -4.58 11.90 -8.87
C ARG A 220 -4.21 13.05 -9.79
N LEU A 221 -4.78 13.02 -10.98
CA LEU A 221 -4.72 14.10 -11.95
C LEU A 221 -6.11 14.72 -12.08
N SER A 222 -6.19 16.04 -11.99
CA SER A 222 -7.40 16.77 -12.41
C SER A 222 -7.45 16.90 -13.93
N TRP A 223 -6.28 16.97 -14.57
CA TRP A 223 -6.10 17.06 -16.02
C TRP A 223 -4.79 16.42 -16.44
N GLY A 224 -4.76 15.87 -17.65
CA GLY A 224 -3.59 15.19 -18.18
C GLY A 224 -3.56 13.71 -17.83
N VAL A 225 -2.47 13.07 -18.23
CA VAL A 225 -2.19 11.66 -18.02
C VAL A 225 -0.87 11.47 -17.32
N TRP A 226 -0.71 10.41 -16.55
CA TRP A 226 0.60 10.02 -16.05
C TRP A 226 1.48 9.59 -17.21
N THR A 227 2.72 10.07 -17.26
CA THR A 227 3.70 9.52 -18.18
C THR A 227 3.88 8.03 -17.85
N ALA A 228 3.99 7.21 -18.89
CA ALA A 228 4.12 5.77 -18.73
C ALA A 228 5.25 5.42 -17.74
N ASN A 229 4.90 4.66 -16.70
CA ASN A 229 5.80 4.18 -15.64
C ASN A 229 6.39 5.29 -14.75
N GLN A 230 5.79 6.48 -14.74
CA GLN A 230 6.21 7.60 -13.89
C GLN A 230 5.07 8.08 -12.99
N TYR A 231 4.40 7.15 -12.31
CA TYR A 231 3.43 7.48 -11.26
C TYR A 231 4.17 7.79 -9.94
N PRO A 232 3.65 8.67 -9.06
CA PRO A 232 4.26 8.93 -7.75
C PRO A 232 4.42 7.60 -7.01
N PRO A 233 5.60 7.18 -6.52
CA PRO A 233 5.79 5.84 -5.99
C PRO A 233 5.07 5.63 -4.65
N GLU A 234 4.72 4.38 -4.31
CA GLU A 234 4.04 4.04 -3.04
C GLU A 234 4.89 4.43 -1.82
N ALA A 235 6.21 4.39 -1.92
CA ALA A 235 7.09 4.68 -0.80
C ALA A 235 8.28 5.55 -1.20
N ILE A 236 8.61 6.50 -0.34
CA ILE A 236 9.84 7.29 -0.41
C ILE A 236 10.58 7.10 0.93
N PRO A 237 11.57 6.19 0.98
CA PRO A 237 12.32 5.94 2.21
C PRO A 237 13.06 7.18 2.72
N PRO A 238 13.48 7.20 4.00
CA PRO A 238 14.34 8.25 4.54
C PRO A 238 15.58 8.48 3.68
N GLY A 239 15.97 9.74 3.48
CA GLY A 239 17.14 10.14 2.69
C GLY A 239 17.08 9.81 1.20
N ASN A 240 15.94 9.34 0.66
CA ASN A 240 15.84 8.94 -0.74
C ASN A 240 15.17 10.02 -1.60
N THR A 241 15.53 9.97 -2.89
CA THR A 241 14.91 10.75 -3.95
C THR A 241 14.06 9.84 -4.83
N ARG A 242 12.90 10.35 -5.23
CA ARG A 242 12.00 9.71 -6.19
C ARG A 242 11.46 10.74 -7.16
N SER A 243 11.01 10.27 -8.32
CA SER A 243 10.39 11.13 -9.31
C SER A 243 9.17 10.48 -9.94
N TRP A 244 8.31 11.34 -10.49
CA TRP A 244 7.13 10.98 -11.25
C TRP A 244 6.82 12.08 -12.25
N GLN A 245 6.00 11.78 -13.25
CA GLN A 245 5.74 12.70 -14.33
C GLN A 245 4.31 12.56 -14.83
N SER A 246 3.68 13.70 -15.10
CA SER A 246 2.43 13.79 -15.83
C SER A 246 2.57 14.68 -17.06
N GLU A 247 1.69 14.47 -18.03
CA GLU A 247 1.71 15.08 -19.35
C GLU A 247 0.31 15.60 -19.70
N SER A 248 0.24 16.66 -20.51
CA SER A 248 -1.03 17.10 -21.10
C SER A 248 -1.54 16.04 -22.07
N GLU A 249 -2.80 15.66 -21.95
CA GLU A 249 -3.51 14.90 -22.98
C GLU A 249 -4.64 15.77 -23.54
N GLY A 250 -4.70 15.90 -24.86
CA GLY A 250 -5.72 16.69 -25.56
C GLY A 250 -5.23 17.98 -26.21
N PHE A 251 -6.17 18.69 -26.84
CA PHE A 251 -5.91 19.94 -27.56
C PHE A 251 -6.01 21.13 -26.61
N ALA A 252 -4.94 21.94 -26.54
CA ALA A 252 -4.88 23.13 -25.70
C ALA A 252 -5.12 22.87 -24.20
N THR A 253 -4.72 21.69 -23.71
CA THR A 253 -4.82 21.30 -22.29
C THR A 253 -3.44 21.32 -21.60
N GLY A 254 -3.46 21.48 -20.28
CA GLY A 254 -2.28 21.35 -19.42
C GLY A 254 -2.24 20.01 -18.68
N THR A 255 -1.38 19.93 -17.68
CA THR A 255 -1.38 18.82 -16.71
C THR A 255 -1.48 19.37 -15.29
N GLN A 256 -2.37 18.77 -14.49
CA GLN A 256 -2.62 19.19 -13.12
C GLN A 256 -2.81 17.96 -12.26
N GLY A 257 -2.12 17.93 -11.13
CA GLY A 257 -2.15 16.77 -10.27
C GLY A 257 -1.75 17.03 -8.84
N GLU A 258 -1.90 15.96 -8.07
CA GLU A 258 -1.58 15.91 -6.67
C GLU A 258 -1.09 14.52 -6.28
N ALA A 259 -0.11 14.47 -5.36
CA ALA A 259 0.28 13.28 -4.63
C ALA A 259 0.26 13.57 -3.13
N THR A 260 -0.37 12.68 -2.36
CA THR A 260 -0.43 12.74 -0.90
C THR A 260 0.30 11.54 -0.31
N TYR A 261 1.11 11.80 0.71
CA TYR A 261 1.87 10.82 1.46
C TYR A 261 1.63 11.00 2.94
N VAL A 262 1.55 9.91 3.70
CA VAL A 262 1.69 9.95 5.16
C VAL A 262 3.17 9.82 5.52
N LEU A 263 3.68 10.78 6.31
CA LEU A 263 4.98 10.71 6.95
C LEU A 263 4.81 9.89 8.25
N GLN A 264 5.50 8.76 8.34
CA GLN A 264 5.25 7.73 9.36
C GLN A 264 5.24 8.29 10.79
N GLY A 265 4.08 8.22 11.44
CA GLY A 265 3.87 8.64 12.83
C GLY A 265 3.79 10.15 13.04
N VAL A 266 3.63 10.94 11.97
CA VAL A 266 3.57 12.41 12.04
C VAL A 266 2.29 12.96 11.41
N GLY A 267 2.04 12.68 10.13
CA GLY A 267 0.90 13.24 9.40
C GLY A 267 1.15 13.38 7.91
N ASP A 268 0.29 14.13 7.21
CA ASP A 268 0.27 14.16 5.75
C ASP A 268 1.23 15.20 5.14
N VAL A 269 1.86 14.80 4.05
CA VAL A 269 2.64 15.62 3.13
C VAL A 269 1.92 15.62 1.78
N ARG A 270 1.60 16.80 1.25
CA ARG A 270 0.82 16.93 0.01
C ARG A 270 1.60 17.75 -0.99
N ILE A 271 1.72 17.25 -2.22
CA ILE A 271 2.42 17.88 -3.33
C ILE A 271 1.41 18.12 -4.44
N LYS A 272 1.20 19.37 -4.83
CA LYS A 272 0.34 19.73 -5.96
C LYS A 272 1.15 20.43 -7.05
N TRP A 273 0.75 20.20 -8.30
CA TRP A 273 1.28 20.91 -9.46
C TRP A 273 0.15 21.22 -10.43
N ASN A 274 0.34 22.33 -11.15
CA ASN A 274 -0.47 22.71 -12.29
C ASN A 274 0.45 23.39 -13.31
N ASN A 275 0.55 22.78 -14.48
CA ASN A 275 1.22 23.30 -15.67
C ASN A 275 0.17 23.52 -16.76
N PRO A 276 -0.49 24.70 -16.77
CA PRO A 276 -1.59 24.97 -17.68
C PRO A 276 -1.10 25.15 -19.11
N TYR A 277 -2.01 25.01 -20.09
CA TYR A 277 -1.67 25.29 -21.49
C TYR A 277 -1.31 26.76 -21.74
N VAL A 278 -1.98 27.67 -21.03
CA VAL A 278 -1.71 29.11 -21.02
C VAL A 278 -1.65 29.59 -19.57
N GLY A 279 -0.64 30.37 -19.23
CA GLY A 279 -0.44 30.93 -17.90
C GLY A 279 0.87 30.49 -17.29
N SER A 280 1.01 30.73 -15.98
CA SER A 280 2.20 30.34 -15.22
C SER A 280 1.97 29.04 -14.47
N ASN A 281 3.02 28.25 -14.36
CA ASN A 281 3.00 27.04 -13.54
C ASN A 281 2.77 27.41 -12.07
N SER A 282 2.02 26.58 -11.36
CA SER A 282 1.80 26.73 -9.93
C SER A 282 2.05 25.41 -9.20
N TYR A 283 2.55 25.52 -7.98
CA TYR A 283 3.00 24.39 -7.18
C TYR A 283 2.71 24.67 -5.71
N GLU A 284 2.31 23.63 -5.00
CA GLU A 284 2.08 23.69 -3.56
C GLU A 284 2.75 22.48 -2.91
N CYS A 285 3.39 22.69 -1.77
CA CYS A 285 3.83 21.59 -0.93
C CYS A 285 3.54 21.89 0.53
N THR A 286 2.71 21.05 1.16
CA THR A 286 2.37 21.16 2.58
C THR A 286 3.02 20.02 3.34
N ALA A 287 3.50 20.31 4.55
CA ALA A 287 4.08 19.34 5.46
C ALA A 287 3.48 19.49 6.87
N PRO A 288 3.51 18.43 7.70
CA PRO A 288 3.07 18.50 9.09
C PRO A 288 3.91 19.47 9.94
N ALA A 289 3.39 19.83 11.12
CA ALA A 289 4.11 20.66 12.07
C ALA A 289 5.49 20.05 12.43
N GLY A 290 6.51 20.91 12.49
CA GLY A 290 7.90 20.49 12.75
C GLY A 290 8.68 20.08 11.49
N TYR A 291 8.03 20.02 10.33
CA TYR A 291 8.67 19.74 9.04
C TYR A 291 8.50 20.91 8.07
N ARG A 292 9.40 21.02 7.12
CA ARG A 292 9.35 22.04 6.06
C ARG A 292 9.43 21.38 4.71
N CYS A 293 8.47 21.69 3.84
CA CYS A 293 8.58 21.35 2.43
C CYS A 293 8.95 22.60 1.63
N GLN A 294 10.05 22.50 0.88
CA GLN A 294 10.51 23.56 -0.02
C GLN A 294 10.44 23.09 -1.47
N ARG A 295 10.27 24.04 -2.38
CA ARG A 295 10.24 23.80 -3.82
C ARG A 295 11.28 24.67 -4.52
N SER A 296 11.95 24.13 -5.52
CA SER A 296 12.79 24.84 -6.49
C SER A 296 12.46 24.44 -7.93
N GLY A 297 12.89 25.22 -8.92
CA GLY A 297 12.74 24.91 -10.35
C GLY A 297 11.31 25.05 -10.90
N GLY A 298 10.95 24.27 -11.92
CA GLY A 298 9.56 24.14 -12.41
C GLY A 298 9.03 25.22 -13.37
N SER A 299 9.86 26.01 -14.04
CA SER A 299 9.40 26.91 -15.11
C SER A 299 9.31 26.21 -16.47
N GLY A 300 8.60 26.83 -17.41
CA GLY A 300 8.51 26.39 -18.81
C GLY A 300 7.45 25.32 -19.07
N ASP A 301 7.38 24.88 -20.32
CA ASP A 301 6.32 24.01 -20.82
C ASP A 301 6.51 22.55 -20.38
N ASN A 302 7.78 22.11 -20.30
CA ASN A 302 8.20 20.83 -19.76
C ASN A 302 8.92 21.07 -18.44
N ALA A 303 8.13 21.22 -17.39
CA ALA A 303 8.59 21.73 -16.12
C ALA A 303 9.15 20.62 -15.23
N SER A 304 10.28 20.88 -14.56
CA SER A 304 10.87 19.95 -13.60
C SER A 304 11.00 20.57 -12.21
N PRO A 305 9.92 20.66 -11.41
CA PRO A 305 10.01 21.10 -10.03
C PRO A 305 10.72 20.07 -9.15
N VAL A 306 11.55 20.54 -8.23
CA VAL A 306 12.16 19.73 -7.18
C VAL A 306 11.55 20.13 -5.85
N PHE A 307 11.00 19.18 -5.10
CA PHE A 307 10.52 19.37 -3.75
C PHE A 307 11.45 18.68 -2.76
N THR A 308 11.73 19.33 -1.64
CA THR A 308 12.56 18.78 -0.57
C THR A 308 11.81 18.91 0.74
N LEU A 309 11.59 17.79 1.41
CA LEU A 309 11.05 17.72 2.77
C LEU A 309 12.20 17.53 3.77
N SER A 310 12.29 18.39 4.77
CA SER A 310 13.30 18.37 5.84
C SER A 310 12.66 18.57 7.20
#